data_AF-A0A7X6X2H6-F1
#
_entry.id   AF-A0A7X6X2H6-F1
#
_cell.length_a   1.000
_cell.length_b   1.000
_cell.length_c   1.000
_cell.angle_alpha   90.00
_cell.angle_beta   90.00
_cell.angle_gamma   90.00
#
_symmetry.space_group_name_H-M   'P 1'
#
loop_
_entity.id
_entity.type
_entity.pdbx_description
1 polymer ?
#
loop_
_entity_poly.entity_id
_entity_poly.type
_entity_poly.pdbx_seq_one_letter_code
_entity_poly.pdbx_strand_id
1 'polypeptide(L)'
;MTSVERILRAIRHQVPDRVPRGEFRIAPGLVKKLCPDSGLSFFQRQKAVMERLRMDCLAVAPSPKAVQPEEGSKEMDIWGRLIQWRHGHPVTLVPAIQSFQEAGSYQFPAVEDFSCQEMAEWADGTDFFVFALLDGIFQGLGSLFSFPQFLMGTVTEAHILSELAGRYGEFLLALAKRCLAAGAHGIMIGDDLAYKRGPLVSLQTLEQVFFPVYGKLLKEL
;
A
#
# COMPACT_ATOMS: atom_id res chain seq x y z
N MET A 1 2.01 -26.31 12.77
CA MET A 1 1.62 -25.48 11.60
C MET A 1 2.41 -24.20 11.67
N THR A 2 3.14 -23.86 10.61
CA THR A 2 3.86 -22.57 10.51
C THR A 2 2.87 -21.42 10.33
N SER A 3 3.31 -20.18 10.51
CA SER A 3 2.44 -19.02 10.25
C SER A 3 2.00 -18.96 8.79
N VAL A 4 2.91 -19.30 7.87
CA VAL A 4 2.63 -19.36 6.44
C VAL A 4 1.54 -20.39 6.13
N GLU A 5 1.69 -21.63 6.63
CA GLU A 5 0.67 -22.68 6.46
C GLU A 5 -0.68 -22.26 7.04
N ARG A 6 -0.67 -21.62 8.21
CA ARG A 6 -1.88 -21.17 8.92
C ARG A 6 -2.64 -20.13 8.12
N ILE A 7 -1.94 -19.13 7.60
CA ILE A 7 -2.53 -18.07 6.76
C ILE A 7 -3.06 -18.66 5.45
N LEU A 8 -2.28 -19.47 4.76
CA LEU A 8 -2.71 -20.08 3.49
C LEU A 8 -3.93 -20.99 3.65
N ARG A 9 -4.04 -21.74 4.76
CA ARG A 9 -5.25 -22.53 5.05
C ARG A 9 -6.46 -21.62 5.27
N ALA A 10 -6.31 -20.54 6.05
CA ALA A 10 -7.39 -19.60 6.29
C ALA A 10 -7.90 -18.94 4.99
N ILE A 11 -6.99 -18.47 4.12
CA ILE A 11 -7.32 -17.89 2.81
C ILE A 11 -8.06 -18.90 1.92
N ARG A 12 -7.67 -20.17 1.97
CA ARG A 12 -8.31 -21.26 1.21
C ARG A 12 -9.60 -21.79 1.85
N HIS A 13 -10.13 -21.09 2.86
CA HIS A 13 -11.31 -21.52 3.63
C HIS A 13 -11.17 -22.92 4.26
N GLN A 14 -9.95 -23.32 4.62
CA GLN A 14 -9.65 -24.57 5.33
C GLN A 14 -9.45 -24.28 6.83
N VAL A 15 -9.70 -25.27 7.69
CA VAL A 15 -9.54 -25.12 9.14
C VAL A 15 -8.05 -25.07 9.53
N PRO A 16 -7.53 -23.95 10.07
CA PRO A 16 -6.19 -23.88 10.66
C PRO A 16 -6.18 -24.45 12.09
N ASP A 17 -4.99 -24.59 12.69
CA ASP A 17 -4.84 -24.97 14.10
C ASP A 17 -5.33 -23.89 15.09
N ARG A 18 -5.32 -22.61 14.68
CA ARG A 18 -5.97 -21.46 15.34
C ARG A 18 -6.26 -20.36 14.34
N VAL A 19 -7.12 -19.40 14.70
CA VAL A 19 -7.35 -18.20 13.88
C VAL A 19 -6.04 -17.41 13.76
N PRO A 20 -5.51 -17.18 12.54
CA PRO A 20 -4.29 -16.39 12.36
C PRO A 20 -4.52 -14.93 12.73
N ARG A 21 -3.47 -14.27 13.20
CA ARG A 21 -3.52 -12.84 13.61
C ARG A 21 -2.38 -12.08 12.96
N GLY A 22 -2.59 -10.81 12.67
CA GLY A 22 -1.55 -9.92 12.18
C GLY A 22 -1.96 -8.48 12.31
N GLU A 23 -1.03 -7.60 11.99
CA GLU A 23 -1.21 -6.15 11.95
C GLU A 23 -0.37 -5.61 10.79
N PHE A 24 -0.77 -4.48 10.20
CA PHE A 24 0.05 -3.84 9.16
C PHE A 24 1.39 -3.41 9.74
N ARG A 25 1.34 -2.63 10.83
CA ARG A 25 2.52 -2.20 11.58
C ARG A 25 2.17 -1.97 13.04
N ILE A 26 3.02 -2.43 13.94
CA ILE A 26 2.87 -2.14 15.37
C ILE A 26 3.40 -0.73 15.63
N ALA A 27 2.58 0.13 16.24
CA ALA A 27 2.97 1.49 16.58
C ALA A 27 4.29 1.51 17.40
N PRO A 28 5.27 2.37 17.06
CA PRO A 28 6.58 2.39 17.74
C PRO A 28 6.49 2.56 19.26
N GLY A 29 5.52 3.34 19.74
CA GLY A 29 5.26 3.50 21.17
C GLY A 29 4.80 2.22 21.86
N LEU A 30 4.04 1.36 21.18
CA LEU A 30 3.65 0.05 21.69
C LEU A 30 4.83 -0.93 21.68
N VAL A 31 5.65 -0.92 20.61
CA VAL A 31 6.89 -1.71 20.55
C VAL A 31 7.80 -1.37 21.73
N LYS A 32 8.02 -0.08 21.99
CA LYS A 32 8.83 0.40 23.13
C LYS A 32 8.31 -0.06 24.49
N LYS A 33 6.98 -0.11 24.67
CA LYS A 33 6.36 -0.58 25.93
C LYS A 33 6.46 -2.10 26.09
N LEU A 34 6.33 -2.86 25.01
CA LEU A 34 6.33 -4.33 25.05
C LEU A 34 7.75 -4.94 24.99
N CYS A 35 8.71 -4.20 24.46
CA CYS A 35 10.13 -4.55 24.41
C CYS A 35 10.98 -3.31 24.74
N PRO A 36 11.05 -2.90 26.02
CA PRO A 36 11.87 -1.78 26.46
C PRO A 36 13.37 -2.12 26.35
N ASP A 37 14.20 -1.07 26.20
CA ASP A 37 15.67 -1.06 26.11
C ASP A 37 16.37 -2.42 26.22
N SER A 38 16.64 -3.03 25.06
CA SER A 38 17.16 -4.39 24.94
C SER A 38 18.47 -4.50 24.16
N GLY A 39 19.08 -3.38 23.73
CA GLY A 39 20.24 -3.39 22.83
C GLY A 39 19.95 -3.93 21.42
N LEU A 40 18.71 -4.32 21.15
CA LEU A 40 18.25 -4.86 19.87
C LEU A 40 18.02 -3.75 18.85
N SER A 41 18.25 -4.07 17.57
CA SER A 41 17.84 -3.23 16.43
C SER A 41 16.31 -3.03 16.39
N PHE A 42 15.84 -2.03 15.64
CA PHE A 42 14.40 -1.79 15.48
C PHE A 42 13.68 -3.01 14.91
N PHE A 43 14.23 -3.66 13.89
CA PHE A 43 13.71 -4.90 13.31
C PHE A 43 13.59 -6.02 14.36
N GLN A 44 14.65 -6.29 15.11
CA GLN A 44 14.65 -7.33 16.15
C GLN A 44 13.61 -7.04 17.25
N ARG A 45 13.42 -5.78 17.64
CA ARG A 45 12.38 -5.40 18.60
C ARG A 45 10.97 -5.63 18.05
N GLN A 46 10.72 -5.25 16.80
CA GLN A 46 9.43 -5.50 16.16
C GLN A 46 9.13 -7.01 16.10
N LYS A 47 10.11 -7.81 15.64
CA LYS A 47 10.00 -9.27 15.60
C LYS A 47 9.64 -9.85 16.97
N ALA A 48 10.39 -9.50 18.01
CA ALA A 48 10.15 -9.99 19.37
C ALA A 48 8.76 -9.62 19.91
N VAL A 49 8.26 -8.42 19.59
CA VAL A 49 6.90 -8.00 19.98
C VAL A 49 5.83 -8.77 19.23
N MET A 50 5.99 -8.98 17.93
CA MET A 50 5.07 -9.78 17.12
C MET A 50 4.99 -11.24 17.61
N GLU A 51 6.14 -11.84 17.93
CA GLU A 51 6.22 -13.17 18.53
C GLU A 51 5.51 -13.22 19.89
N ARG A 52 5.75 -12.22 20.76
CA ARG A 52 5.09 -12.09 22.07
C ARG A 52 3.57 -11.97 21.95
N LEU A 53 3.08 -11.27 20.92
CA LEU A 53 1.66 -11.11 20.61
C LEU A 53 1.07 -12.31 19.85
N ARG A 54 1.89 -13.33 19.54
CA ARG A 54 1.52 -14.51 18.77
C ARG A 54 0.89 -14.15 17.43
N MET A 55 1.46 -13.18 16.73
CA MET A 55 1.11 -12.84 15.35
C MET A 55 1.62 -13.91 14.38
N ASP A 56 1.05 -13.93 13.19
CA ASP A 56 1.30 -14.88 12.11
C ASP A 56 1.62 -14.15 10.80
N CYS A 57 1.14 -12.93 10.62
CA CYS A 57 1.39 -12.13 9.43
C CYS A 57 1.64 -10.64 9.73
N LEU A 58 2.22 -9.96 8.75
CA LEU A 58 2.34 -8.51 8.64
C LEU A 58 2.16 -8.06 7.20
N ALA A 59 1.99 -6.75 7.02
CA ALA A 59 1.94 -6.14 5.70
C ALA A 59 3.04 -5.08 5.57
N VAL A 60 3.89 -5.23 4.56
CA VAL A 60 5.02 -4.32 4.28
C VAL A 60 4.76 -3.64 2.95
N ALA A 61 4.77 -2.31 2.94
CA ALA A 61 4.67 -1.54 1.72
C ALA A 61 6.07 -1.39 1.08
N PRO A 62 6.21 -1.50 -0.25
CA PRO A 62 7.42 -1.08 -0.91
C PRO A 62 7.59 0.44 -0.73
N SER A 63 8.79 0.89 -0.39
CA SER A 63 9.05 2.29 -0.07
C SER A 63 9.85 2.99 -1.18
N PRO A 64 9.63 4.29 -1.44
CA PRO A 64 10.53 5.07 -2.27
C PRO A 64 11.98 4.94 -1.76
N LYS A 65 12.97 4.84 -2.65
CA LYS A 65 14.40 4.81 -2.28
C LYS A 65 14.95 6.13 -1.70
N ALA A 66 14.12 7.15 -1.54
CA ALA A 66 14.50 8.46 -1.04
C ALA A 66 14.90 8.45 0.44
N VAL A 67 15.65 9.48 0.85
CA VAL A 67 16.09 9.69 2.24
C VAL A 67 14.88 10.08 3.11
N GLN A 68 14.91 9.72 4.40
CA GLN A 68 13.90 10.17 5.35
C GLN A 68 13.87 11.70 5.41
N PRO A 69 12.75 12.34 5.05
CA PRO A 69 12.64 13.79 5.01
C PRO A 69 12.52 14.39 6.42
N GLU A 70 13.02 15.61 6.56
CA GLU A 70 12.97 16.35 7.83
C GLU A 70 11.58 16.96 8.06
N GLU A 71 11.15 17.07 9.32
CA GLU A 71 9.90 17.72 9.68
C GLU A 71 9.87 19.18 9.18
N GLY A 72 8.79 19.57 8.49
CA GLY A 72 8.63 20.89 7.89
C GLY A 72 9.29 21.08 6.52
N SER A 73 10.14 20.14 6.08
CA SER A 73 10.77 20.18 4.75
C SER A 73 9.74 20.14 3.62
N LYS A 74 10.05 20.82 2.51
CA LYS A 74 9.25 20.83 1.29
C LYS A 74 10.06 20.24 0.15
N GLU A 75 9.50 19.26 -0.53
CA GLU A 75 10.17 18.57 -1.63
C GLU A 75 9.17 18.05 -2.65
N MET A 76 9.66 17.75 -3.85
CA MET A 76 8.90 17.02 -4.85
C MET A 76 9.06 15.53 -4.56
N ASP A 77 7.96 14.81 -4.35
CA ASP A 77 8.01 13.37 -4.15
C ASP A 77 8.12 12.60 -5.48
N ILE A 78 8.28 11.28 -5.37
CA ILE A 78 8.43 10.39 -6.54
C ILE A 78 7.19 10.36 -7.44
N TRP A 79 6.03 10.81 -6.94
CA TRP A 79 4.79 10.86 -7.69
C TRP A 79 4.62 12.20 -8.42
N GLY A 80 5.53 13.14 -8.22
CA GLY A 80 5.47 14.48 -8.81
C GLY A 80 4.63 15.47 -8.00
N ARG A 81 4.38 15.20 -6.71
CA ARG A 81 3.65 16.10 -5.80
C ARG A 81 4.62 16.97 -5.04
N LEU A 82 4.32 18.27 -4.92
CA LEU A 82 5.00 19.10 -3.93
C LEU A 82 4.40 18.77 -2.57
N ILE A 83 5.19 18.16 -1.69
CA ILE A 83 4.77 17.77 -0.35
C ILE A 83 5.46 18.62 0.72
N GLN A 84 4.86 18.68 1.90
CA GLN A 84 5.52 19.11 3.12
C GLN A 84 5.40 18.03 4.19
N TRP A 85 6.50 17.68 4.83
CA TRP A 85 6.44 16.75 5.95
C TRP A 85 5.86 17.41 7.20
N ARG A 86 4.77 16.83 7.71
CA ARG A 86 4.07 17.31 8.90
C ARG A 86 3.62 16.15 9.76
N HIS A 87 3.95 16.19 11.05
CA HIS A 87 3.53 15.20 12.05
C HIS A 87 3.82 13.75 11.64
N GLY A 88 4.96 13.51 11.00
CA GLY A 88 5.32 12.15 10.62
C GLY A 88 4.65 11.64 9.32
N HIS A 89 4.02 12.51 8.52
CA HIS A 89 3.43 12.15 7.22
C HIS A 89 3.59 13.26 6.16
N PRO A 90 3.62 12.91 4.85
CA PRO A 90 3.63 13.89 3.78
C PRO A 90 2.25 14.53 3.59
N VAL A 91 2.21 15.86 3.58
CA VAL A 91 1.01 16.64 3.24
C VAL A 91 1.21 17.24 1.86
N THR A 92 0.31 16.92 0.93
CA THR A 92 0.36 17.47 -0.44
C THR A 92 0.03 18.96 -0.42
N LEU A 93 0.96 19.79 -0.88
CA LEU A 93 0.78 21.22 -1.10
C LEU A 93 0.34 21.50 -2.53
N VAL A 94 0.92 20.80 -3.50
CA VAL A 94 0.56 20.87 -4.93
C VAL A 94 0.43 19.44 -5.45
N PRO A 95 -0.73 19.07 -6.03
CA PRO A 95 -0.92 17.74 -6.62
C PRO A 95 -0.03 17.54 -7.84
N ALA A 96 0.23 16.28 -8.18
CA ALA A 96 1.02 15.92 -9.35
C ALA A 96 0.29 16.22 -10.66
N ILE A 97 -1.04 16.09 -10.64
CA ILE A 97 -1.93 16.41 -11.76
C ILE A 97 -2.84 17.56 -11.31
N GLN A 98 -2.67 18.73 -11.92
CA GLN A 98 -3.43 19.93 -11.56
C GLN A 98 -4.74 20.04 -12.33
N SER A 99 -4.85 19.36 -13.48
CA SER A 99 -6.04 19.36 -14.32
C SER A 99 -6.23 18.02 -15.03
N PHE A 100 -7.46 17.64 -15.37
CA PHE A 100 -7.71 16.39 -16.10
C PHE A 100 -7.14 16.42 -17.51
N GLN A 101 -6.95 17.60 -18.09
CA GLN A 101 -6.26 17.79 -19.37
C GLN A 101 -4.80 17.34 -19.33
N GLU A 102 -4.14 17.42 -18.17
CA GLU A 102 -2.74 16.99 -17.98
C GLU A 102 -2.60 15.48 -17.71
N ALA A 103 -3.68 14.81 -17.31
CA ALA A 103 -3.66 13.41 -16.88
C ALA A 103 -3.14 12.44 -17.96
N GLY A 104 -3.44 12.72 -19.24
CA GLY A 104 -2.95 11.91 -20.36
C GLY A 104 -1.41 11.92 -20.48
N SER A 105 -0.77 13.03 -20.11
CA SER A 105 0.70 13.20 -20.16
C SER A 105 1.43 12.78 -18.88
N TYR A 106 0.70 12.55 -17.79
CA TYR A 106 1.31 12.14 -16.51
C TYR A 106 2.10 10.85 -16.67
N GLN A 107 3.26 10.72 -16.04
CA GLN A 107 4.07 9.51 -16.05
C GLN A 107 4.20 8.97 -14.62
N PHE A 108 3.86 7.69 -14.43
CA PHE A 108 4.07 7.01 -13.16
C PHE A 108 5.57 6.79 -12.91
N PRO A 109 6.01 6.74 -11.64
CA PRO A 109 7.38 6.35 -11.32
C PRO A 109 7.69 4.93 -11.81
N ALA A 110 8.97 4.63 -12.00
CA ALA A 110 9.38 3.27 -12.32
C ALA A 110 9.25 2.39 -11.08
N VAL A 111 8.89 1.11 -11.25
CA VAL A 111 8.81 0.18 -10.10
C VAL A 111 10.18 -0.05 -9.45
N GLU A 112 11.26 0.22 -10.19
CA GLU A 112 12.64 0.23 -9.73
C GLU A 112 12.94 1.34 -8.71
N ASP A 113 12.16 2.41 -8.68
CA ASP A 113 12.31 3.50 -7.71
C ASP A 113 11.84 3.10 -6.30
N PHE A 114 11.19 1.93 -6.19
CA PHE A 114 10.70 1.37 -4.95
C PHE A 114 11.61 0.24 -4.43
N SER A 115 11.97 0.35 -3.16
CA SER A 115 12.69 -0.67 -2.39
C SER A 115 11.72 -1.70 -1.82
N CYS A 116 12.06 -2.99 -1.99
CA CYS A 116 11.41 -4.11 -1.32
C CYS A 116 12.32 -4.71 -0.23
N GLN A 117 13.33 -3.96 0.25
CA GLN A 117 14.34 -4.48 1.18
C GLN A 117 13.73 -4.92 2.52
N GLU A 118 12.88 -4.10 3.15
CA GLU A 118 12.22 -4.47 4.42
C GLU A 118 11.41 -5.76 4.25
N MET A 119 10.75 -5.92 3.10
CA MET A 119 9.98 -7.12 2.78
C MET A 119 10.85 -8.37 2.71
N ALA A 120 11.99 -8.29 2.02
CA ALA A 120 12.97 -9.37 1.94
C ALA A 120 13.55 -9.69 3.34
N GLU A 121 13.87 -8.68 4.15
CA GLU A 121 14.37 -8.87 5.52
C GLU A 121 13.37 -9.65 6.39
N TRP A 122 12.06 -9.37 6.27
CA TRP A 122 11.02 -10.13 6.96
C TRP A 122 10.83 -11.54 6.39
N ALA A 123 10.80 -11.68 5.06
CA ALA A 123 10.57 -12.95 4.39
C ALA A 123 11.72 -13.95 4.62
N ASP A 124 12.97 -13.49 4.57
CA ASP A 124 14.16 -14.33 4.73
C ASP A 124 14.52 -14.52 6.22
N GLY A 125 14.21 -13.53 7.07
CA GLY A 125 14.65 -13.51 8.47
C GLY A 125 13.64 -14.07 9.48
N THR A 126 12.44 -14.46 9.05
CA THR A 126 11.33 -14.87 9.94
C THR A 126 10.38 -15.90 9.33
N ASP A 127 9.59 -16.55 10.18
CA ASP A 127 8.52 -17.47 9.77
C ASP A 127 7.15 -16.78 9.57
N PHE A 128 7.10 -15.44 9.58
CA PHE A 128 5.85 -14.70 9.39
C PHE A 128 5.40 -14.74 7.93
N PHE A 129 4.08 -14.77 7.70
CA PHE A 129 3.53 -14.54 6.39
C PHE A 129 3.59 -13.04 6.06
N VAL A 130 4.35 -12.69 5.02
CA VAL A 130 4.55 -11.30 4.61
C VAL A 130 3.60 -10.95 3.47
N PHE A 131 2.67 -10.02 3.71
CA PHE A 131 1.91 -9.38 2.64
C PHE A 131 2.68 -8.19 2.07
N ALA A 132 2.70 -8.06 0.75
CA ALA A 132 3.01 -6.78 0.12
C ALA A 132 1.76 -5.89 0.20
N LEU A 133 1.86 -4.76 0.90
CA LEU A 133 0.79 -3.78 0.98
C LEU A 133 0.93 -2.79 -0.17
N LEU A 134 -0.04 -2.77 -1.08
CA LEU A 134 -0.06 -1.85 -2.21
C LEU A 134 -1.28 -0.94 -2.14
N ASP A 135 -1.12 0.30 -2.62
CA ASP A 135 -2.21 1.25 -2.73
C ASP A 135 -3.16 0.84 -3.86
N GLY A 136 -4.46 0.83 -3.55
CA GLY A 136 -5.51 0.59 -4.50
C GLY A 136 -5.65 1.72 -5.51
N ILE A 137 -6.38 1.44 -6.59
CA ILE A 137 -6.50 2.33 -7.74
C ILE A 137 -7.20 3.63 -7.34
N PHE A 138 -8.27 3.59 -6.55
CA PHE A 138 -8.98 4.81 -6.18
C PHE A 138 -8.12 5.70 -5.27
N GLN A 139 -7.52 5.13 -4.23
CA GLN A 139 -6.61 5.84 -3.33
C GLN A 139 -5.38 6.36 -4.07
N GLY A 140 -4.74 5.51 -4.87
CA GLY A 140 -3.55 5.82 -5.65
C GLY A 140 -3.77 6.99 -6.59
N LEU A 141 -4.82 6.92 -7.43
CA LEU A 141 -5.19 8.01 -8.32
C LEU A 141 -5.65 9.25 -7.55
N GLY A 142 -6.49 9.10 -6.53
CA GLY A 142 -6.98 10.21 -5.73
C GLY A 142 -5.87 11.01 -5.07
N SER A 143 -4.73 10.36 -4.78
CA SER A 143 -3.55 11.00 -4.22
C SER A 143 -2.76 11.87 -5.22
N LEU A 144 -3.00 11.74 -6.53
CA LEU A 144 -2.33 12.50 -7.60
C LEU A 144 -2.99 13.84 -7.90
N PHE A 145 -4.25 14.02 -7.49
CA PHE A 145 -5.05 15.23 -7.69
C PHE A 145 -5.31 15.92 -6.34
N SER A 146 -5.92 17.11 -6.39
CA SER A 146 -6.67 17.56 -5.22
C SER A 146 -7.89 16.66 -5.01
N PHE A 147 -8.17 16.26 -3.77
CA PHE A 147 -9.23 15.29 -3.50
C PHE A 147 -10.64 15.72 -3.99
N PRO A 148 -11.07 16.99 -3.83
CA PRO A 148 -12.35 17.45 -4.39
C PRO A 148 -12.40 17.35 -5.92
N GLN A 149 -11.30 17.69 -6.60
CA GLN A 149 -11.22 17.60 -8.06
C GLN A 149 -11.26 16.14 -8.53
N PHE A 150 -10.58 15.23 -7.84
CA PHE A 150 -10.66 13.80 -8.12
C PHE A 150 -12.10 13.29 -8.02
N LEU A 151 -12.79 13.61 -6.91
CA LEU A 151 -14.18 13.20 -6.71
C LEU A 151 -15.11 13.76 -7.79
N MET A 152 -14.97 15.05 -8.15
CA MET A 152 -15.75 15.65 -9.23
C MET A 152 -15.45 14.99 -10.58
N GLY A 153 -14.18 14.70 -10.86
CA GLY A 153 -13.73 14.03 -12.07
C GLY A 153 -14.30 12.62 -12.22
N THR A 154 -14.59 11.92 -11.12
CA THR A 154 -15.25 10.60 -11.19
C THR A 154 -16.65 10.65 -11.83
N VAL A 155 -17.25 11.84 -11.91
CA VAL A 155 -18.53 12.09 -12.56
C VAL A 155 -18.34 12.74 -13.93
N THR A 156 -17.45 13.75 -14.03
CA THR A 156 -17.33 14.57 -15.26
C THR A 156 -16.30 14.04 -16.26
N GLU A 157 -15.29 13.28 -15.80
CA GLU A 157 -14.10 12.88 -16.57
C GLU A 157 -13.85 11.35 -16.50
N ALA A 158 -14.93 10.56 -16.42
CA ALA A 158 -14.84 9.10 -16.21
C ALA A 158 -13.98 8.38 -17.27
N HIS A 159 -13.97 8.86 -18.51
CA HIS A 159 -13.15 8.29 -19.58
C HIS A 159 -11.64 8.48 -19.32
N ILE A 160 -11.22 9.71 -18.98
CA ILE A 160 -9.83 10.03 -18.65
C ILE A 160 -9.39 9.24 -17.40
N LEU A 161 -10.25 9.16 -16.39
CA LEU A 161 -9.97 8.37 -15.19
C LEU A 161 -9.86 6.88 -15.48
N SER A 162 -10.66 6.33 -16.39
CA SER A 162 -10.59 4.92 -16.78
C SER A 162 -9.24 4.61 -17.46
N GLU A 163 -8.79 5.48 -18.36
CA GLU A 163 -7.47 5.36 -18.99
C GLU A 163 -6.34 5.46 -17.98
N LEU A 164 -6.39 6.44 -17.08
CA LEU A 164 -5.39 6.62 -16.02
C LEU A 164 -5.38 5.43 -15.05
N ALA A 165 -6.56 4.88 -14.71
CA ALA A 165 -6.72 3.69 -13.88
C ALA A 165 -6.11 2.45 -14.53
N GLY A 166 -6.29 2.28 -15.85
CA GLY A 166 -5.65 1.19 -16.60
C GLY A 166 -4.13 1.26 -16.51
N ARG A 167 -3.55 2.45 -16.72
CA ARG A 167 -2.09 2.68 -16.62
C ARG A 167 -1.57 2.48 -15.19
N TYR A 168 -2.31 2.95 -14.17
CA TYR A 168 -1.97 2.67 -12.78
C TYR A 168 -2.05 1.18 -12.46
N GLY A 169 -3.03 0.46 -13.02
CA GLY A 169 -3.12 -0.99 -12.91
C GLY A 169 -1.91 -1.72 -13.46
N GLU A 170 -1.37 -1.29 -14.60
CA GLU A 170 -0.14 -1.85 -15.17
C GLU A 170 1.07 -1.61 -14.24
N PHE A 171 1.19 -0.40 -13.69
CA PHE A 171 2.18 -0.09 -12.67
C PHE A 171 2.02 -0.98 -11.43
N LEU A 172 0.78 -1.11 -10.92
CA LEU A 172 0.47 -1.89 -9.71
C LEU A 172 0.78 -3.38 -9.91
N LEU A 173 0.51 -3.93 -11.09
CA LEU A 173 0.84 -5.30 -11.44
C LEU A 173 2.36 -5.53 -11.45
N ALA A 174 3.11 -4.62 -12.06
CA ALA A 174 4.56 -4.71 -12.12
C ALA A 174 5.17 -4.60 -10.71
N LEU A 175 4.65 -3.70 -9.88
CA LEU A 175 5.07 -3.56 -8.48
C LEU A 175 4.73 -4.81 -7.66
N ALA A 176 3.54 -5.37 -7.81
CA ALA A 176 3.14 -6.62 -7.16
C ALA A 176 4.08 -7.78 -7.52
N LYS A 177 4.39 -7.97 -8.80
CA LYS A 177 5.35 -9.00 -9.26
C LYS A 177 6.73 -8.80 -8.67
N ARG A 178 7.19 -7.55 -8.56
CA ARG A 178 8.46 -7.20 -7.90
C ARG A 178 8.45 -7.56 -6.42
N CYS A 179 7.37 -7.26 -5.70
CA CYS A 179 7.22 -7.62 -4.29
C CYS A 179 7.21 -9.15 -4.09
N LEU A 180 6.49 -9.90 -4.92
CA LEU A 180 6.51 -11.38 -4.89
C LEU A 180 7.92 -11.92 -5.12
N ALA A 181 8.65 -11.36 -6.10
CA ALA A 181 10.04 -11.73 -6.36
C ALA A 181 10.99 -11.38 -5.20
N ALA A 182 10.62 -10.43 -4.34
CA ALA A 182 11.35 -10.05 -3.13
C ALA A 182 10.95 -10.87 -1.88
N GLY A 183 10.09 -11.88 -2.03
CA GLY A 183 9.73 -12.81 -0.94
C GLY A 183 8.38 -12.56 -0.29
N ALA A 184 7.55 -11.62 -0.79
CA ALA A 184 6.17 -11.53 -0.30
C ALA A 184 5.42 -12.84 -0.55
N HIS A 185 4.69 -13.31 0.46
CA HIS A 185 3.88 -14.52 0.39
C HIS A 185 2.49 -14.27 -0.20
N GLY A 186 2.03 -13.01 -0.16
CA GLY A 186 0.75 -12.60 -0.70
C GLY A 186 0.71 -11.09 -0.97
N ILE A 187 -0.29 -10.67 -1.74
CA ILE A 187 -0.55 -9.26 -2.02
C ILE A 187 -1.78 -8.81 -1.23
N MET A 188 -1.71 -7.63 -0.64
CA MET A 188 -2.83 -6.94 -0.03
C MET A 188 -2.98 -5.57 -0.69
N ILE A 189 -4.14 -5.31 -1.27
CA ILE A 189 -4.45 -4.00 -1.86
C ILE A 189 -5.37 -3.25 -0.91
N GLY A 190 -4.91 -2.12 -0.40
CA GLY A 190 -5.72 -1.23 0.44
C GLY A 190 -6.30 -0.09 -0.41
N ASP A 191 -7.63 0.02 -0.46
CA ASP A 191 -8.29 1.07 -1.24
C ASP A 191 -9.36 1.77 -0.39
N ASP A 192 -9.04 2.98 0.09
CA ASP A 192 -9.90 3.75 1.01
C ASP A 192 -11.09 4.39 0.29
N LEU A 193 -12.08 3.54 0.00
CA LEU A 193 -13.31 3.89 -0.70
C LEU A 193 -14.44 4.33 0.24
N ALA A 194 -14.33 4.06 1.54
CA ALA A 194 -15.46 4.10 2.46
C ALA A 194 -15.86 5.51 2.92
N TYR A 195 -17.16 5.73 2.98
CA TYR A 195 -17.82 6.87 3.64
C TYR A 195 -18.90 6.35 4.61
N LYS A 196 -19.47 7.25 5.43
CA LYS A 196 -20.40 6.90 6.52
C LYS A 196 -21.60 6.03 6.13
N ARG A 197 -22.05 6.08 4.87
CA ARG A 197 -23.27 5.40 4.39
C ARG A 197 -23.04 4.54 3.14
N GLY A 198 -21.79 4.29 2.76
CA GLY A 198 -21.44 3.63 1.50
C GLY A 198 -20.12 4.18 0.96
N PRO A 199 -19.77 3.89 -0.30
CA PRO A 199 -18.54 4.40 -0.89
C PRO A 199 -18.59 5.93 -1.14
N LEU A 200 -17.42 6.54 -1.32
CA LEU A 200 -17.24 7.95 -1.69
C LEU A 200 -17.74 8.28 -3.11
N VAL A 201 -17.82 7.28 -3.96
CA VAL A 201 -18.28 7.38 -5.36
C VAL A 201 -19.41 6.39 -5.61
N SER A 202 -20.16 6.60 -6.70
CA SER A 202 -21.27 5.72 -7.05
C SER A 202 -20.80 4.29 -7.37
N LEU A 203 -21.66 3.29 -7.14
CA LEU A 203 -21.37 1.91 -7.56
C LEU A 203 -21.11 1.82 -9.08
N GLN A 204 -21.85 2.59 -9.88
CA GLN A 204 -21.64 2.66 -11.32
C GLN A 204 -20.23 3.13 -11.67
N THR A 205 -19.71 4.15 -10.96
CA THR A 205 -18.33 4.60 -11.14
C THR A 205 -17.34 3.49 -10.80
N LEU A 206 -17.56 2.74 -9.70
CA LEU A 206 -16.71 1.61 -9.34
C LEU A 206 -16.68 0.54 -10.44
N GLU A 207 -17.84 0.15 -10.95
CA GLU A 207 -18.01 -0.87 -11.99
C GLU A 207 -17.41 -0.44 -13.34
N GLN A 208 -17.45 0.85 -13.67
CA GLN A 208 -16.98 1.37 -14.96
C GLN A 208 -15.50 1.74 -14.96
N VAL A 209 -14.98 2.28 -13.86
CA VAL A 209 -13.63 2.87 -13.81
C VAL A 209 -12.63 1.97 -13.09
N PHE A 210 -12.98 1.49 -11.89
CA PHE A 210 -12.01 0.90 -10.97
C PHE A 210 -12.00 -0.65 -10.97
N PHE A 211 -13.18 -1.28 -10.85
CA PHE A 211 -13.32 -2.74 -10.78
C PHE A 211 -12.82 -3.49 -12.02
N PRO A 212 -12.97 -2.99 -13.27
CA PRO A 212 -12.42 -3.68 -14.44
C PRO A 212 -10.91 -3.89 -14.35
N VAL A 213 -10.20 -2.92 -13.78
CA VAL A 213 -8.74 -2.99 -13.59
C VAL A 213 -8.38 -4.02 -12.52
N TYR A 214 -9.11 -4.06 -11.40
CA TYR A 214 -8.94 -5.13 -10.40
C TYR A 214 -9.21 -6.52 -10.99
N GLY A 215 -10.23 -6.65 -11.84
CA GLY A 215 -10.53 -7.88 -12.56
C GLY A 215 -9.40 -8.33 -13.50
N LYS A 216 -8.66 -7.39 -14.09
CA LYS A 216 -7.44 -7.68 -14.87
C LYS A 216 -6.29 -8.13 -13.96
N LEU A 217 -6.03 -7.41 -12.88
CA LEU A 217 -4.98 -7.75 -11.90
C LEU A 217 -5.14 -9.16 -11.34
N LEU A 218 -6.35 -9.54 -10.94
CA LEU A 218 -6.65 -10.87 -10.39
C LEU A 218 -6.46 -12.01 -11.39
N LYS A 219 -6.47 -11.74 -12.70
CA LYS A 219 -6.21 -12.75 -13.73
C LYS A 219 -4.72 -12.91 -14.04
N GLU A 220 -3.92 -11.88 -13.76
CA GLU A 220 -2.50 -11.81 -14.10
C GLU A 220 -1.55 -12.08 -12.93
N LEU A 221 -2.08 -12.11 -11.69
CA LEU A 221 -1.41 -12.53 -10.46
C LEU A 221 -1.81 -13.96 -10.07
#